data_AF-A0A9P7TRY4-F1
#
_entry.id   AF-A0A9P7TRY4-F1
#
_cell.length_a   1.000
_cell.length_b   1.000
_cell.length_c   1.000
_cell.angle_alpha   90.00
_cell.angle_beta   90.00
_cell.angle_gamma   90.00
#
_symmetry.space_group_name_H-M   'P 1'
#
loop_
_entity.id
_entity.type
_entity.pdbx_description
1 polymer ?
#
loop_
_entity_poly.entity_id
_entity_poly.type
_entity_poly.pdbx_seq_one_letter_code
_entity_poly.pdbx_strand_id
1 'polypeptide(L)'
;MGQATVDSHNTRAEFETTTSLFDLLHNSLILRHIAPHLPIHGLLQLSATSKSIRSLIRTTPGVFRHLDLTRVQRAADFDDNPIGSGREVWHYAQVDDNLTPDDVDYWPLRGILSVIRRQNILRDVQTLVLDGLSVTYDLCHEILYDPSYNVRILSLRDVKNLHWAKFRDALQHACRPDRPEGSPRLKALYVFGSKEAGSEKTRASINTGYRRSEQALSCTSSEQAGDEWWYKRGRLGTRPIAKDWINCMSKCQGIIAFDAIICQGPRHANSPVSGHPPMMTDNAPAAATHAVGGCDSCGKAPEGLITQESCSPLDLPLLNPVPIMASSVRAATCPSQPGQSFVPRCGDCLIERYCACCHKWWCETCHLLPDREQGFAFNNFIVVDEEDGVANFAQMLHLQDGTPKIKSRVSKSCWECGKNCETCIKKTQRVCKKCCAGYCIIHNEGSSPDFCDWCISRGRGLGRQDPKPARMKLVPSRIPADLIRRRMRDAVTRPLI
;
A
#
# COMPACT_ATOMS: atom_id res chain seq x y z
N MET A 1 -8.99 89.77 -20.13
CA MET A 1 -8.12 88.72 -19.56
C MET A 1 -8.89 88.07 -18.42
N GLY A 2 -9.19 86.78 -18.34
CA GLY A 2 -9.10 85.65 -19.26
C GLY A 2 -10.13 84.61 -18.76
N GLN A 3 -10.95 84.08 -19.65
CA GLN A 3 -11.84 82.95 -19.34
C GLN A 3 -11.11 81.67 -19.74
N ALA A 4 -10.77 80.84 -18.77
CA ALA A 4 -10.25 79.51 -18.99
C ALA A 4 -11.42 78.52 -19.13
N THR A 5 -11.48 77.90 -20.28
CA THR A 5 -12.28 76.72 -20.63
C THR A 5 -11.94 75.56 -19.69
N VAL A 6 -12.97 74.93 -19.11
CA VAL A 6 -12.83 73.62 -18.48
C VAL A 6 -13.33 72.59 -19.47
N ASP A 7 -12.38 71.91 -20.09
CA ASP A 7 -12.60 70.83 -21.04
C ASP A 7 -13.21 69.60 -20.38
N SER A 8 -14.19 69.08 -21.10
CA SER A 8 -14.83 67.79 -20.94
C SER A 8 -13.81 66.66 -21.10
N HIS A 9 -13.42 65.99 -20.02
CA HIS A 9 -12.68 64.73 -20.09
C HIS A 9 -13.21 63.66 -19.13
N ASN A 10 -13.79 62.63 -19.74
CA ASN A 10 -13.72 61.22 -19.35
C ASN A 10 -14.24 60.81 -17.96
N THR A 11 -15.55 60.78 -17.79
CA THR A 11 -16.18 59.71 -17.01
C THR A 11 -16.07 58.42 -17.82
N ARG A 12 -14.98 57.69 -17.60
CA ARG A 12 -14.78 56.32 -18.09
C ARG A 12 -15.97 55.49 -17.60
N ALA A 13 -16.87 55.10 -18.51
CA ALA A 13 -17.92 54.15 -18.22
C ALA A 13 -17.26 52.86 -17.73
N GLU A 14 -17.37 52.58 -16.43
CA GLU A 14 -17.10 51.26 -15.88
C GLU A 14 -18.12 50.30 -16.49
N PHE A 15 -17.68 49.53 -17.50
CA PHE A 15 -18.42 48.37 -17.94
C PHE A 15 -18.42 47.37 -16.78
N GLU A 16 -19.46 47.37 -15.95
CA GLU A 16 -19.81 46.24 -15.10
C GLU A 16 -20.22 45.07 -16.02
N THR A 17 -19.24 44.38 -16.59
CA THR A 17 -19.47 43.07 -17.19
C THR A 17 -19.77 42.10 -16.06
N THR A 18 -21.04 41.99 -15.69
CA THR A 18 -21.54 40.94 -14.81
C THR A 18 -21.35 39.60 -15.51
N THR A 19 -20.19 38.97 -15.29
CA THR A 19 -19.88 37.65 -15.85
C THR A 19 -20.86 36.65 -15.26
N SER A 20 -21.72 36.08 -16.10
CA SER A 20 -22.67 35.05 -15.66
C SER A 20 -21.95 33.72 -15.48
N LEU A 21 -22.52 32.83 -14.66
CA LEU A 21 -22.01 31.45 -14.53
C LEU A 21 -21.96 30.74 -15.89
N PHE A 22 -22.90 31.05 -16.78
CA PHE A 22 -22.92 30.49 -18.12
C PHE A 22 -21.67 30.90 -18.91
N ASP A 23 -21.26 32.16 -18.85
CA ASP A 23 -20.07 32.66 -19.57
C ASP A 23 -18.79 31.97 -19.09
N LEU A 24 -18.71 31.66 -17.80
CA LEU A 24 -17.60 30.92 -17.21
C LEU A 24 -17.59 29.45 -17.65
N LEU A 25 -18.74 28.77 -17.61
CA LEU A 25 -18.85 27.35 -17.99
C LEU A 25 -18.73 27.14 -19.50
N HIS A 26 -19.13 28.12 -20.32
CA HIS A 26 -19.03 28.06 -21.78
C HIS A 26 -17.58 27.84 -22.23
N ASN A 27 -16.61 28.28 -21.42
CA ASN A 27 -15.22 27.90 -21.60
C ASN A 27 -15.01 26.41 -21.28
N SER A 28 -14.86 25.61 -22.34
CA SER A 28 -14.66 24.16 -22.25
C SER A 28 -13.45 23.73 -21.40
N LEU A 29 -12.41 24.56 -21.29
CA LEU A 29 -11.26 24.26 -20.42
C LEU A 29 -11.68 24.35 -18.95
N ILE A 30 -12.34 25.46 -18.58
CA ILE A 30 -12.82 25.68 -17.22
C ILE A 30 -13.83 24.59 -16.83
N LEU A 31 -14.79 24.29 -17.71
CA LEU A 31 -15.77 23.24 -17.47
C LEU A 31 -15.11 21.86 -17.28
N ARG A 32 -14.10 21.51 -18.09
CA ARG A 32 -13.37 20.23 -17.96
C ARG A 32 -12.54 20.15 -16.68
N HIS A 33 -12.10 21.27 -16.13
CA HIS A 33 -11.41 21.32 -14.85
C HIS A 33 -12.39 21.23 -13.67
N ILE A 34 -13.55 21.87 -13.75
CA ILE A 34 -14.54 21.87 -12.66
C ILE A 34 -15.32 20.55 -12.60
N ALA A 35 -15.72 20.00 -13.75
CA ALA A 35 -16.66 18.88 -13.80
C ALA A 35 -16.23 17.64 -13.02
N PRO A 36 -14.96 17.16 -13.09
CA PRO A 36 -14.52 15.98 -12.35
C PRO A 36 -14.52 16.15 -10.83
N HIS A 37 -14.52 17.38 -10.32
CA HIS A 37 -14.60 17.66 -8.88
C HIS A 37 -16.04 17.70 -8.36
N LEU A 38 -17.02 17.78 -9.27
CA LEU A 38 -18.43 17.75 -8.91
C LEU A 38 -18.96 16.31 -8.93
N PRO A 39 -19.74 15.89 -7.93
CA PRO A 39 -20.42 14.61 -7.99
C PRO A 39 -21.42 14.60 -9.17
N ILE A 40 -21.68 13.42 -9.75
CA ILE A 40 -22.59 13.29 -10.91
C ILE A 40 -23.97 13.91 -10.65
N HIS A 41 -24.50 13.78 -9.42
CA HIS A 41 -25.79 14.39 -9.08
C HIS A 41 -25.76 15.92 -9.21
N GLY A 42 -24.64 16.57 -8.88
CA GLY A 42 -24.45 18.02 -8.99
C GLY A 42 -24.41 18.46 -10.45
N LEU A 43 -23.71 17.72 -11.31
CA LEU A 43 -23.71 17.98 -12.75
C LEU A 43 -25.11 17.82 -13.37
N LEU A 44 -25.84 16.79 -12.96
CA LEU A 44 -27.21 16.56 -13.43
C LEU A 44 -28.17 17.65 -12.95
N GLN A 45 -28.07 18.09 -11.69
CA GLN A 45 -28.83 19.22 -11.16
C GLN A 45 -28.49 20.53 -11.89
N LEU A 46 -27.21 20.78 -12.15
CA LEU A 46 -26.77 21.97 -12.89
C LEU A 46 -27.34 21.94 -14.32
N SER A 47 -27.37 20.77 -14.97
CA SER A 47 -28.05 20.57 -16.25
C SER A 47 -29.58 20.73 -16.18
N ALA A 48 -30.18 20.62 -14.99
CA ALA A 48 -31.61 20.82 -14.82
C ALA A 48 -32.00 22.30 -14.76
N THR A 49 -31.08 23.19 -14.35
CA THR A 49 -31.35 24.62 -14.14
C THR A 49 -31.63 25.43 -15.41
N SER A 50 -30.96 25.13 -16.52
CA SER A 50 -31.07 25.90 -17.76
C SER A 50 -30.87 25.02 -18.99
N LYS A 51 -31.61 25.31 -20.07
CA LYS A 51 -31.49 24.59 -21.37
C LYS A 51 -30.11 24.79 -21.99
N SER A 52 -29.54 26.00 -21.88
CA SER A 52 -28.22 26.32 -22.43
C SER A 52 -27.12 25.57 -21.67
N ILE A 53 -27.20 25.57 -20.35
CA ILE A 53 -26.27 24.81 -19.48
C ILE A 53 -26.43 23.30 -19.71
N ARG A 54 -27.66 22.80 -19.87
CA ARG A 54 -27.93 21.40 -20.20
C ARG A 54 -27.25 20.98 -21.49
N SER A 55 -27.41 21.79 -22.54
CA SER A 55 -26.79 21.54 -23.84
C SER A 55 -25.27 21.51 -23.68
N LEU A 56 -24.69 22.51 -23.01
CA LEU A 56 -23.26 22.60 -22.76
C LEU A 56 -22.70 21.36 -22.03
N ILE A 57 -23.30 20.95 -20.92
CA ILE A 57 -22.86 19.77 -20.14
C ILE A 57 -22.95 18.48 -20.95
N ARG A 58 -24.04 18.30 -21.72
CA ARG A 58 -24.29 17.04 -22.43
C ARG A 58 -23.55 16.92 -23.76
N THR A 59 -23.19 18.04 -24.37
CA THR A 59 -22.50 18.06 -25.68
C THR A 59 -21.00 18.21 -25.55
N THR A 60 -20.51 18.83 -24.48
CA THR A 60 -19.07 19.04 -24.30
C THR A 60 -18.38 17.72 -23.95
N PRO A 61 -17.45 17.23 -24.80
CA PRO A 61 -16.76 15.99 -24.52
C PRO A 61 -15.81 16.17 -23.32
N GLY A 62 -15.79 15.16 -22.47
CA GLY A 62 -14.90 15.09 -21.30
C GLY A 62 -15.53 15.55 -19.99
N VAL A 63 -16.77 16.07 -19.99
CA VAL A 63 -17.49 16.47 -18.77
C VAL A 63 -17.74 15.28 -17.85
N PHE A 64 -18.21 14.16 -18.42
CA PHE A 64 -18.46 12.91 -17.69
C PHE A 64 -17.31 11.91 -17.76
N ARG A 65 -16.10 12.36 -18.13
CA ARG A 65 -14.93 11.49 -18.30
C ARG A 65 -14.56 10.73 -17.03
N HIS A 66 -14.67 11.39 -15.88
CA HIS A 66 -14.40 10.82 -14.58
C HIS A 66 -15.74 10.66 -13.86
N LEU A 67 -16.10 9.42 -13.53
CA LEU A 67 -17.32 9.09 -12.82
C LEU A 67 -16.97 8.37 -11.52
N ASP A 68 -17.18 9.08 -10.42
CA ASP A 68 -17.07 8.53 -9.07
C ASP A 68 -18.47 8.27 -8.50
N LEU A 69 -18.78 6.99 -8.28
CA LEU A 69 -20.06 6.56 -7.71
C LEU A 69 -20.00 6.34 -6.19
N THR A 70 -18.82 6.46 -5.57
CA THR A 70 -18.64 6.21 -4.13
C THR A 70 -19.42 7.18 -3.26
N ARG A 71 -19.59 8.43 -3.72
CA ARG A 71 -20.32 9.50 -3.04
C ARG A 71 -21.82 9.49 -3.30
N VAL A 72 -22.31 8.55 -4.11
CA VAL A 72 -23.75 8.42 -4.34
C VAL A 72 -24.32 7.69 -3.14
N GLN A 73 -24.86 8.46 -2.19
CA GLN A 73 -25.44 8.00 -0.92
C GLN A 73 -26.34 6.75 -1.10
N ARG A 74 -27.17 6.72 -2.15
CA ARG A 74 -28.06 5.58 -2.47
C ARG A 74 -27.36 4.28 -2.89
N ALA A 75 -26.10 4.36 -3.33
CA ALA A 75 -25.27 3.19 -3.64
C ALA A 75 -24.50 2.67 -2.41
N ALA A 76 -24.33 3.51 -1.38
CA ALA A 76 -23.61 3.19 -0.15
C ALA A 76 -24.55 2.72 1.00
N ASP A 77 -25.75 3.29 1.10
CA ASP A 77 -26.69 3.07 2.23
C ASP A 77 -27.26 1.64 2.32
N PHE A 78 -27.14 0.81 1.27
CA PHE A 78 -27.71 -0.54 1.27
C PHE A 78 -26.95 -1.52 2.20
N ASP A 79 -25.68 -1.23 2.51
CA ASP A 79 -24.87 -2.07 3.39
C ASP A 79 -25.08 -1.81 4.88
N ASP A 80 -25.38 -0.57 5.26
CA ASP A 80 -25.42 -0.17 6.69
C ASP A 80 -26.80 -0.34 7.34
N ASN A 81 -27.88 -0.49 6.55
CA ASN A 81 -29.23 -0.72 7.07
C ASN A 81 -30.09 -1.60 6.12
N PRO A 82 -29.98 -2.94 6.19
CA PRO A 82 -30.81 -3.83 5.38
C PRO A 82 -32.30 -3.84 5.76
N ILE A 83 -32.72 -3.22 6.88
CA ILE A 83 -34.05 -3.46 7.47
C ILE A 83 -34.91 -2.18 7.66
N GLY A 84 -34.37 -0.97 7.51
CA GLY A 84 -35.12 0.26 7.81
C GLY A 84 -35.11 1.28 6.69
N SER A 85 -36.27 1.56 6.09
CA SER A 85 -36.57 2.79 5.32
C SER A 85 -36.21 2.88 3.82
N GLY A 86 -35.76 1.81 3.16
CA GLY A 86 -35.45 1.84 1.71
C GLY A 86 -36.45 1.13 0.78
N ARG A 87 -37.32 0.26 1.31
CA ARG A 87 -38.12 -0.70 0.51
C ARG A 87 -39.28 -0.07 -0.28
N GLU A 88 -39.71 1.14 0.09
CA GLU A 88 -40.89 1.77 -0.53
C GLU A 88 -40.58 2.64 -1.76
N VAL A 89 -39.32 2.96 -2.05
CA VAL A 89 -38.98 4.01 -3.04
C VAL A 89 -38.77 3.46 -4.47
N TRP A 90 -38.64 2.15 -4.69
CA TRP A 90 -38.18 1.60 -5.98
C TRP A 90 -39.18 0.72 -6.75
N HIS A 91 -40.48 0.90 -6.55
CA HIS A 91 -41.53 0.21 -7.31
C HIS A 91 -41.70 0.65 -8.80
N TYR A 92 -40.78 1.44 -9.38
CA TYR A 92 -40.98 2.02 -10.74
C TYR A 92 -39.94 1.63 -11.80
N ALA A 93 -39.03 0.70 -11.53
CA ALA A 93 -38.21 0.09 -12.58
C ALA A 93 -38.79 -1.30 -12.89
N GLN A 94 -39.50 -1.39 -14.02
CA GLN A 94 -40.13 -2.59 -14.57
C GLN A 94 -39.39 -3.87 -14.20
N VAL A 95 -40.00 -4.66 -13.33
CA VAL A 95 -39.51 -5.97 -12.90
C VAL A 95 -39.75 -6.94 -14.05
N ASP A 96 -38.67 -7.51 -14.57
CA ASP A 96 -38.72 -8.75 -15.34
C ASP A 96 -38.71 -9.90 -14.30
N ASP A 97 -39.69 -10.80 -14.36
CA ASP A 97 -40.03 -11.79 -13.32
C ASP A 97 -38.98 -12.93 -13.15
N ASN A 98 -37.73 -12.72 -13.55
CA ASN A 98 -36.65 -13.71 -13.54
C ASN A 98 -35.45 -13.34 -12.64
N LEU A 99 -35.64 -12.44 -11.67
CA LEU A 99 -34.55 -12.03 -10.77
C LEU A 99 -34.25 -13.12 -9.73
N THR A 100 -32.99 -13.54 -9.67
CA THR A 100 -32.51 -14.44 -8.63
C THR A 100 -32.36 -13.68 -7.31
N PRO A 101 -32.41 -14.35 -6.14
CA PRO A 101 -32.25 -13.69 -4.84
C PRO A 101 -30.97 -12.85 -4.73
N ASP A 102 -29.90 -13.26 -5.41
CA ASP A 102 -28.65 -12.53 -5.47
C ASP A 102 -28.82 -11.18 -6.19
N ASP A 103 -29.65 -11.06 -7.22
CA ASP A 103 -29.83 -9.81 -7.97
C ASP A 103 -30.50 -8.68 -7.16
N VAL A 104 -31.21 -9.02 -6.08
CA VAL A 104 -31.96 -8.09 -5.24
C VAL A 104 -31.02 -7.18 -4.43
N ASP A 105 -29.87 -7.69 -4.00
CA ASP A 105 -28.91 -6.96 -3.18
C ASP A 105 -28.06 -5.97 -3.99
N TYR A 106 -28.05 -6.09 -5.33
CA TYR A 106 -27.22 -5.28 -6.24
C TYR A 106 -28.02 -4.27 -7.08
N TRP A 107 -29.33 -4.21 -6.86
CA TRP A 107 -30.24 -3.35 -7.59
C TRP A 107 -29.88 -1.86 -7.57
N PRO A 108 -29.38 -1.25 -6.48
CA PRO A 108 -29.14 0.20 -6.45
C PRO A 108 -28.13 0.65 -7.50
N LEU A 109 -27.00 -0.06 -7.62
CA LEU A 109 -25.96 0.26 -8.60
C LEU A 109 -26.41 -0.03 -10.03
N ARG A 110 -27.07 -1.17 -10.24
CA ARG A 110 -27.68 -1.53 -11.54
C ARG A 110 -28.70 -0.49 -11.99
N GLY A 111 -29.56 -0.02 -11.09
CA GLY A 111 -30.55 1.03 -11.35
C GLY A 111 -29.90 2.36 -11.70
N ILE A 112 -28.90 2.81 -10.93
CA ILE A 112 -28.15 4.03 -11.19
C ILE A 112 -27.49 3.96 -12.57
N LEU A 113 -26.75 2.88 -12.86
CA LEU A 113 -26.08 2.70 -14.15
C LEU A 113 -27.08 2.59 -15.30
N SER A 114 -28.24 1.96 -15.09
CA SER A 114 -29.31 1.92 -16.10
C SER A 114 -29.84 3.31 -16.43
N VAL A 115 -30.00 4.18 -15.42
CA VAL A 115 -30.41 5.59 -15.62
C VAL A 115 -29.30 6.35 -16.36
N ILE A 116 -28.04 6.18 -15.98
CA ILE A 116 -26.89 6.85 -16.64
C ILE A 116 -26.75 6.36 -18.09
N ARG A 117 -26.98 5.05 -18.34
CA ARG A 117 -26.99 4.42 -19.67
C ARG A 117 -28.09 5.01 -20.56
N ARG A 118 -29.31 5.16 -20.05
CA ARG A 118 -30.44 5.80 -20.76
C ARG A 118 -30.13 7.25 -21.15
N GLN A 119 -29.26 7.92 -20.43
CA GLN A 119 -28.82 9.29 -20.72
C GLN A 119 -27.60 9.35 -21.66
N ASN A 120 -27.11 8.20 -22.17
CA ASN A 120 -25.92 8.06 -23.01
C ASN A 120 -24.61 8.57 -22.38
N ILE A 121 -24.58 8.76 -21.06
CA ILE A 121 -23.41 9.31 -20.36
C ILE A 121 -22.27 8.28 -20.29
N LEU A 122 -22.58 6.99 -20.13
CA LEU A 122 -21.57 5.92 -19.96
C LEU A 122 -20.57 5.80 -21.12
N ARG A 123 -20.93 6.26 -22.32
CA ARG A 123 -20.06 6.23 -23.50
C ARG A 123 -18.86 7.17 -23.37
N ASP A 124 -19.01 8.25 -22.61
CA ASP A 124 -17.98 9.26 -22.39
C ASP A 124 -17.11 8.98 -21.15
N VAL A 125 -17.51 8.01 -20.31
CA VAL A 125 -16.82 7.65 -19.08
C VAL A 125 -15.55 6.87 -19.42
N GLN A 126 -14.40 7.39 -18.99
CA GLN A 126 -13.08 6.75 -19.17
C GLN A 126 -12.47 6.32 -17.84
N THR A 127 -12.76 7.02 -16.75
CA THR A 127 -12.38 6.63 -15.38
C THR A 127 -13.64 6.34 -14.59
N LEU A 128 -13.78 5.13 -14.06
CA LEU A 128 -14.91 4.71 -13.22
C LEU A 128 -14.41 4.26 -11.86
N VAL A 129 -14.92 4.87 -10.79
CA VAL A 129 -14.57 4.55 -9.39
C VAL A 129 -15.78 3.93 -8.68
N LEU A 130 -15.62 2.68 -8.24
CA LEU A 130 -16.66 1.90 -7.55
C LEU A 130 -16.23 1.49 -6.13
N ASP A 131 -15.26 2.20 -5.54
CA ASP A 131 -14.60 1.80 -4.30
C ASP A 131 -15.55 1.67 -3.10
N GLY A 132 -15.55 0.52 -2.44
CA GLY A 132 -16.41 0.25 -1.28
C GLY A 132 -17.87 -0.06 -1.61
N LEU A 133 -18.25 -0.14 -2.88
CA LEU A 133 -19.62 -0.46 -3.30
C LEU A 133 -19.80 -1.97 -3.53
N SER A 134 -21.05 -2.45 -3.48
CA SER A 134 -21.39 -3.84 -3.82
C SER A 134 -21.50 -4.02 -5.34
N VAL A 135 -20.49 -4.65 -5.95
CA VAL A 135 -20.37 -4.77 -7.42
C VAL A 135 -20.51 -6.24 -7.84
N THR A 136 -21.34 -6.49 -8.86
CA THR A 136 -21.51 -7.83 -9.42
C THR A 136 -20.48 -8.16 -10.48
N TYR A 137 -20.25 -9.46 -10.68
CA TYR A 137 -19.42 -9.95 -11.78
C TYR A 137 -19.97 -9.51 -13.15
N ASP A 138 -21.28 -9.55 -13.34
CA ASP A 138 -21.90 -9.22 -14.62
C ASP A 138 -21.66 -7.77 -15.04
N LEU A 139 -21.69 -6.84 -14.08
CA LEU A 139 -21.32 -5.45 -14.35
C LEU A 139 -19.86 -5.33 -14.77
N CYS A 140 -18.94 -6.00 -14.08
CA CYS A 140 -17.54 -6.04 -14.46
C CYS A 140 -17.33 -6.69 -15.84
N HIS A 141 -18.08 -7.74 -16.16
CA HIS A 141 -18.06 -8.40 -17.45
C HIS A 141 -18.56 -7.47 -18.57
N GLU A 142 -19.65 -6.74 -18.36
CA GLU A 142 -20.11 -5.68 -19.26
C GLU A 142 -19.03 -4.61 -19.47
N ILE A 143 -18.38 -4.12 -18.41
CA ILE A 143 -17.31 -3.12 -18.52
C ILE A 143 -16.12 -3.63 -19.36
N LEU A 144 -15.80 -4.93 -19.30
CA LEU A 144 -14.71 -5.53 -20.06
C LEU A 144 -15.03 -5.76 -21.53
N TYR A 145 -16.26 -6.18 -21.85
CA TYR A 145 -16.62 -6.68 -23.19
C TYR A 145 -17.66 -5.85 -23.95
N ASP A 146 -18.57 -5.14 -23.27
CA ASP A 146 -19.63 -4.36 -23.93
C ASP A 146 -19.03 -3.05 -24.50
N PRO A 147 -19.15 -2.82 -25.84
CA PRO A 147 -18.60 -1.63 -26.49
C PRO A 147 -19.29 -0.32 -26.08
N SER A 148 -20.41 -0.37 -25.34
CA SER A 148 -21.06 0.81 -24.78
C SER A 148 -20.27 1.43 -23.61
N TYR A 149 -19.37 0.67 -22.98
CA TYR A 149 -18.44 1.17 -21.97
C TYR A 149 -17.11 1.56 -22.62
N ASN A 150 -16.62 2.75 -22.29
CA ASN A 150 -15.31 3.25 -22.76
C ASN A 150 -14.30 3.38 -21.61
N VAL A 151 -14.48 2.57 -20.57
CA VAL A 151 -13.70 2.64 -19.34
C VAL A 151 -12.26 2.17 -19.61
N ARG A 152 -11.30 3.06 -19.37
CA ARG A 152 -9.86 2.80 -19.45
C ARG A 152 -9.24 2.57 -18.09
N ILE A 153 -9.76 3.24 -17.07
CA ILE A 153 -9.32 3.15 -15.69
C ILE A 153 -10.52 2.71 -14.84
N LEU A 154 -10.40 1.60 -14.14
CA LEU A 154 -11.42 1.08 -13.23
C LEU A 154 -10.83 0.96 -11.82
N SER A 155 -11.55 1.47 -10.82
CA SER A 155 -11.19 1.30 -9.41
C SER A 155 -12.23 0.42 -8.71
N LEU A 156 -11.75 -0.69 -8.14
CA LEU A 156 -12.53 -1.68 -7.39
C LEU A 156 -11.96 -1.88 -5.98
N ARG A 157 -11.37 -0.84 -5.38
CA ARG A 157 -10.74 -0.93 -4.05
C ARG A 157 -11.82 -1.15 -2.99
N ASP A 158 -11.58 -2.12 -2.11
CA ASP A 158 -12.50 -2.49 -1.01
C ASP A 158 -13.96 -2.77 -1.47
N VAL A 159 -14.16 -3.20 -2.72
CA VAL A 159 -15.47 -3.59 -3.26
C VAL A 159 -16.02 -4.82 -2.53
N LYS A 160 -17.34 -4.82 -2.32
CA LYS A 160 -18.09 -5.90 -1.65
C LYS A 160 -18.77 -6.80 -2.67
N ASN A 161 -18.99 -8.06 -2.29
CA ASN A 161 -19.80 -9.04 -3.02
C ASN A 161 -19.38 -9.37 -4.47
N LEU A 162 -18.20 -8.94 -4.91
CA LEU A 162 -17.67 -9.31 -6.21
C LEU A 162 -17.09 -10.73 -6.19
N HIS A 163 -17.54 -11.57 -7.13
CA HIS A 163 -16.93 -12.88 -7.38
C HIS A 163 -15.55 -12.74 -8.03
N TRP A 164 -14.53 -12.50 -7.22
CA TRP A 164 -13.15 -12.26 -7.66
C TRP A 164 -12.57 -13.38 -8.53
N ALA A 165 -12.93 -14.65 -8.28
CA ALA A 165 -12.44 -15.78 -9.08
C ALA A 165 -12.90 -15.67 -10.55
N LYS A 166 -14.22 -15.54 -10.77
CA LYS A 166 -14.80 -15.35 -12.11
C LYS A 166 -14.25 -14.10 -12.80
N PHE A 167 -14.08 -13.01 -12.05
CA PHE A 167 -13.52 -11.77 -12.60
C PHE A 167 -12.06 -11.93 -13.05
N ARG A 168 -11.22 -12.62 -12.26
CA ARG A 168 -9.84 -12.95 -12.67
C ARG A 168 -9.81 -13.78 -13.94
N ASP A 169 -10.69 -14.78 -14.07
CA ASP A 169 -10.74 -15.63 -15.26
C ASP A 169 -11.17 -14.82 -16.50
N ALA A 170 -12.17 -13.94 -16.34
CA ALA A 170 -12.59 -13.02 -17.40
C ALA A 170 -11.47 -12.06 -17.82
N LEU A 171 -10.70 -11.51 -16.87
CA LEU A 171 -9.54 -10.66 -17.16
C LEU A 171 -8.45 -11.42 -17.91
N GLN A 172 -8.12 -12.64 -17.49
CA GLN A 172 -7.14 -13.47 -18.16
C GLN A 172 -7.58 -13.82 -19.58
N HIS A 173 -8.86 -14.13 -19.77
CA HIS A 173 -9.43 -14.42 -21.09
C HIS A 173 -9.39 -13.21 -22.02
N ALA A 174 -9.68 -12.01 -21.49
CA ALA A 174 -9.60 -10.76 -22.24
C ALA A 174 -8.17 -10.40 -22.65
N CYS A 175 -7.17 -10.79 -21.84
CA CYS A 175 -5.76 -10.49 -22.05
C CYS A 175 -5.00 -11.55 -22.88
N ARG A 176 -5.69 -12.52 -23.48
CA ARG A 176 -5.06 -13.59 -24.28
C ARG A 176 -4.21 -13.05 -25.44
N PRO A 177 -3.21 -13.81 -25.93
CA PRO A 177 -2.39 -13.39 -27.07
C PRO A 177 -3.22 -13.18 -28.35
N ASP A 178 -4.20 -14.05 -28.62
CA ASP A 178 -5.08 -13.99 -29.80
C ASP A 178 -6.22 -12.96 -29.66
N ARG A 179 -6.00 -11.88 -28.90
CA ARG A 179 -7.02 -10.85 -28.69
C ARG A 179 -7.05 -9.87 -29.86
N PRO A 180 -8.21 -9.28 -30.17
CA PRO A 180 -8.30 -8.16 -31.10
C PRO A 180 -7.42 -6.98 -30.66
N GLU A 181 -6.82 -6.28 -31.62
CA GLU A 181 -6.00 -5.11 -31.33
C GLU A 181 -6.83 -4.04 -30.57
N GLY A 182 -6.22 -3.43 -29.55
CA GLY A 182 -6.89 -2.43 -28.70
C GLY A 182 -7.86 -3.00 -27.66
N SER A 183 -8.17 -4.30 -27.69
CA SER A 183 -8.92 -4.99 -26.63
C SER A 183 -7.98 -5.56 -25.55
N PRO A 184 -8.40 -5.61 -24.26
CA PRO A 184 -9.52 -4.88 -23.67
C PRO A 184 -9.28 -3.35 -23.67
N ARG A 185 -10.36 -2.57 -23.62
CA ARG A 185 -10.30 -1.10 -23.50
C ARG A 185 -9.74 -0.66 -22.14
N LEU A 186 -10.01 -1.46 -21.11
CA LEU A 186 -9.44 -1.31 -19.78
C LEU A 186 -7.91 -1.43 -19.85
N LYS A 187 -7.20 -0.43 -19.32
CA LYS A 187 -5.73 -0.37 -19.28
C LYS A 187 -5.17 -0.20 -17.88
N ALA A 188 -5.98 0.18 -16.89
CA ALA A 188 -5.56 0.35 -15.51
C ALA A 188 -6.65 -0.14 -14.56
N LEU A 189 -6.26 -0.91 -13.55
CA LEU A 189 -7.16 -1.51 -12.58
C LEU A 189 -6.60 -1.35 -11.15
N TYR A 190 -7.33 -0.64 -10.29
CA TYR A 190 -7.00 -0.47 -8.86
C TYR A 190 -7.75 -1.52 -8.03
N VAL A 191 -7.02 -2.34 -7.26
CA VAL A 191 -7.58 -3.45 -6.47
C VAL A 191 -6.89 -3.61 -5.11
N PHE A 192 -5.57 -3.45 -5.04
CA PHE A 192 -4.78 -3.82 -3.86
C PHE A 192 -4.55 -2.68 -2.86
N GLY A 193 -4.66 -1.44 -3.31
CA GLY A 193 -4.52 -0.23 -2.50
C GLY A 193 -5.69 -0.06 -1.53
N SER A 194 -5.45 0.58 -0.39
CA SER A 194 -6.53 1.00 0.52
C SER A 194 -7.37 2.09 -0.14
N LYS A 195 -8.69 2.05 0.08
CA LYS A 195 -9.57 3.18 -0.22
C LYS A 195 -9.03 4.45 0.46
N GLU A 196 -9.02 5.56 -0.28
CA GLU A 196 -8.67 6.87 0.29
C GLU A 196 -9.57 7.14 1.49
N ALA A 197 -8.97 7.33 2.66
CA ALA A 197 -9.67 7.81 3.83
C ALA A 197 -10.05 9.28 3.57
N GLY A 198 -11.16 9.47 2.85
CA GLY A 198 -11.86 10.74 2.86
C GLY A 198 -12.12 11.13 4.31
N SER A 199 -11.84 12.39 4.63
CA SER A 199 -12.15 13.06 5.91
C SER A 199 -13.54 12.67 6.45
N GLU A 200 -13.62 11.57 7.18
CA GLU A 200 -14.80 11.17 7.95
C GLU A 200 -14.40 10.97 9.40
N LYS A 201 -15.05 11.81 10.20
CA LYS A 201 -14.95 12.04 11.64
C LYS A 201 -14.64 10.75 12.41
N THR A 202 -13.51 10.80 13.09
CA THR A 202 -13.20 10.00 14.27
C THR A 202 -14.39 10.01 15.25
N ARG A 203 -15.29 9.03 15.18
CA ARG A 203 -15.92 8.49 16.38
C ARG A 203 -14.98 7.42 16.94
N ALA A 204 -13.93 7.91 17.61
CA ALA A 204 -13.08 7.06 18.42
C ALA A 204 -13.93 6.37 19.48
N SER A 205 -14.06 5.06 19.38
CA SER A 205 -14.41 4.21 20.50
C SER A 205 -13.24 4.28 21.49
N ILE A 206 -13.44 5.03 22.58
CA ILE A 206 -12.54 5.08 23.72
C ILE A 206 -12.69 3.75 24.45
N ASN A 207 -11.76 2.82 24.25
CA ASN A 207 -11.25 1.92 25.29
C ASN A 207 -10.24 0.90 24.72
N THR A 208 -8.95 1.15 24.93
CA THR A 208 -7.97 0.26 25.60
C THR A 208 -6.51 0.62 25.28
N GLY A 209 -5.77 0.92 26.36
CA GLY A 209 -4.33 0.77 26.63
C GLY A 209 -3.25 0.72 25.52
N TYR A 210 -2.40 1.75 25.53
CA TYR A 210 -0.95 1.71 25.27
C TYR A 210 -0.44 1.09 23.96
N ARG A 211 -0.69 1.76 22.82
CA ARG A 211 0.05 1.60 21.54
C ARG A 211 0.14 2.93 20.75
N ARG A 212 0.25 4.06 21.45
CA ARG A 212 -0.12 5.37 20.89
C ARG A 212 1.01 6.29 20.41
N SER A 213 2.27 5.90 20.42
CA SER A 213 3.36 6.77 19.92
C SER A 213 3.72 6.53 18.45
N GLU A 214 3.81 5.28 17.99
CA GLU A 214 4.25 4.97 16.61
C GLU A 214 3.13 5.09 15.57
N GLN A 215 1.90 4.73 15.94
CA GLN A 215 0.74 4.84 15.06
C GLN A 215 0.19 6.27 14.99
N ALA A 216 0.35 7.08 16.05
CA ALA A 216 -0.06 8.48 16.03
C ALA A 216 0.82 9.33 15.10
N LEU A 217 2.13 9.03 15.02
CA LEU A 217 3.05 9.65 14.07
C LEU A 217 2.80 9.19 12.62
N SER A 218 2.28 7.98 12.43
CA SER A 218 1.90 7.47 11.10
C SER A 218 0.61 8.13 10.57
N CYS A 219 -0.29 8.54 11.46
CA CYS A 219 -1.55 9.20 11.08
C CYS A 219 -1.36 10.68 10.72
N THR A 220 -0.40 11.39 11.32
CA THR A 220 -0.15 12.81 10.99
C THR A 220 0.64 13.02 9.69
N SER A 221 1.24 11.97 9.14
CA SER A 221 1.91 11.99 7.82
C SER A 221 0.98 11.60 6.65
N SER A 222 -0.28 11.24 6.93
CA SER A 222 -1.20 10.70 5.92
C SER A 222 -1.76 11.76 4.94
N GLU A 223 -1.56 13.05 5.21
CA GLU A 223 -1.87 14.15 4.27
C GLU A 223 -0.78 14.33 3.19
N GLN A 224 0.33 13.57 3.31
CA GLN A 224 1.43 13.48 2.35
C GLN A 224 1.77 12.01 2.09
N ALA A 225 0.75 11.17 1.87
CA ALA A 225 0.92 9.81 1.36
C ALA A 225 1.41 9.88 -0.10
N GLY A 226 2.63 10.37 -0.29
CA GLY A 226 3.33 10.36 -1.56
C GLY A 226 3.51 8.93 -2.05
N ASP A 227 3.74 8.81 -3.35
CA ASP A 227 3.82 7.55 -4.06
C ASP A 227 4.86 6.59 -3.42
N GLU A 228 4.40 5.61 -2.61
CA GLU A 228 5.29 4.83 -1.74
C GLU A 228 6.44 4.18 -2.51
N TRP A 229 6.18 3.70 -3.74
CA TRP A 229 7.16 3.10 -4.62
C TRP A 229 8.35 4.02 -4.95
N TRP A 230 8.08 5.32 -5.12
CA TRP A 230 9.07 6.30 -5.59
C TRP A 230 9.87 6.94 -4.45
N TYR A 231 9.28 7.10 -3.27
CA TYR A 231 9.90 7.84 -2.16
C TYR A 231 10.32 6.97 -0.98
N LYS A 232 9.63 5.87 -0.73
CA LYS A 232 9.91 5.00 0.41
C LYS A 232 10.91 3.92 0.00
N ARG A 233 11.77 3.54 0.95
CA ARG A 233 12.65 2.37 0.82
C ARG A 233 12.25 1.30 1.80
N GLY A 234 12.41 0.06 1.38
CA GLY A 234 12.04 -1.11 2.15
C GLY A 234 10.61 -1.56 1.90
N ARG A 235 9.99 -2.13 2.95
CA ARG A 235 8.69 -2.79 2.83
C ARG A 235 7.57 -1.76 2.62
N LEU A 236 6.73 -2.02 1.62
CA LEU A 236 5.57 -1.20 1.29
C LEU A 236 4.35 -1.65 2.11
N GLY A 237 3.39 -0.74 2.30
CA GLY A 237 2.17 -0.98 3.08
C GLY A 237 1.14 -1.86 2.36
N THR A 238 1.52 -2.58 1.31
CA THR A 238 0.60 -3.36 0.47
C THR A 238 0.07 -4.59 1.21
N ARG A 239 -1.24 -4.83 1.13
CA ARG A 239 -1.87 -6.06 1.62
C ARG A 239 -1.25 -7.29 0.93
N PRO A 240 -1.15 -8.45 1.61
CA PRO A 240 -0.70 -9.69 0.97
C PRO A 240 -1.57 -10.02 -0.26
N ILE A 241 -0.92 -10.19 -1.42
CA ILE A 241 -1.61 -10.51 -2.67
C ILE A 241 -1.68 -12.04 -2.82
N ALA A 242 -2.88 -12.57 -3.06
CA ALA A 242 -3.09 -14.00 -3.26
C ALA A 242 -2.41 -14.52 -4.53
N LYS A 243 -1.95 -15.78 -4.53
CA LYS A 243 -1.23 -16.40 -5.67
C LYS A 243 -2.03 -16.33 -6.99
N ASP A 244 -3.34 -16.54 -6.94
CA ASP A 244 -4.19 -16.45 -8.14
C ASP A 244 -4.17 -15.07 -8.79
N TRP A 245 -4.09 -14.01 -7.98
CA TRP A 245 -3.98 -12.64 -8.47
C TRP A 245 -2.62 -12.41 -9.13
N ILE A 246 -1.55 -12.94 -8.54
CA ILE A 246 -0.20 -12.82 -9.11
C ILE A 246 -0.13 -13.51 -10.48
N ASN A 247 -0.74 -14.70 -10.61
CA ASN A 247 -0.86 -15.40 -11.89
C ASN A 247 -1.70 -14.61 -12.92
N CYS A 248 -2.81 -14.01 -12.46
CA CYS A 248 -3.64 -13.13 -13.30
C CYS A 248 -2.85 -11.91 -13.80
N MET A 249 -2.17 -11.20 -12.89
CA MET A 249 -1.32 -10.05 -13.23
C MET A 249 -0.24 -10.44 -14.24
N SER A 250 0.39 -11.62 -14.08
CA SER A 250 1.43 -12.09 -15.00
C SER A 250 0.89 -12.28 -16.42
N LYS A 251 -0.35 -12.74 -16.58
CA LYS A 251 -1.00 -12.86 -17.89
C LYS A 251 -1.47 -11.51 -18.46
N CYS A 252 -1.70 -10.52 -17.60
CA CYS A 252 -2.13 -9.17 -17.97
C CYS A 252 -0.95 -8.19 -18.20
N GLN A 253 0.30 -8.64 -18.02
CA GLN A 253 1.48 -7.80 -18.12
C GLN A 253 1.60 -7.14 -19.50
N GLY A 254 1.91 -5.84 -19.52
CA GLY A 254 1.96 -5.05 -20.76
C GLY A 254 0.60 -4.73 -21.39
N ILE A 255 -0.51 -5.07 -20.73
CA ILE A 255 -1.88 -4.84 -21.23
C ILE A 255 -2.68 -4.01 -20.23
N ILE A 256 -2.69 -4.43 -18.97
CA ILE A 256 -3.37 -3.77 -17.85
C ILE A 256 -2.35 -3.49 -16.76
N ALA A 257 -2.26 -2.23 -16.34
CA ALA A 257 -1.49 -1.81 -15.17
C ALA A 257 -2.30 -2.03 -13.89
N PHE A 258 -1.62 -2.34 -12.80
CA PHE A 258 -2.20 -2.56 -11.47
C PHE A 258 -1.52 -1.66 -10.44
N ASP A 259 -2.17 -1.47 -9.28
CA ASP A 259 -1.61 -0.78 -8.11
C ASP A 259 -0.59 -1.64 -7.32
N ALA A 260 -0.17 -2.76 -7.90
CA ALA A 260 0.92 -3.61 -7.44
C ALA A 260 1.78 -4.06 -8.63
N ILE A 261 3.04 -4.42 -8.35
CA ILE A 261 4.01 -4.87 -9.36
C ILE A 261 4.43 -6.31 -9.05
N ILE A 262 4.69 -7.09 -10.09
CA ILE A 262 5.30 -8.41 -9.97
C ILE A 262 6.80 -8.24 -9.73
N CYS A 263 7.35 -9.03 -8.82
CA CYS A 263 8.79 -9.12 -8.58
C CYS A 263 9.52 -9.58 -9.85
N GLN A 264 10.52 -8.82 -10.27
CA GLN A 264 11.35 -9.13 -11.43
C GLN A 264 12.69 -9.79 -11.06
N GLY A 265 12.81 -10.24 -9.81
CA GLY A 265 14.03 -10.89 -9.32
C GLY A 265 14.27 -12.26 -9.98
N PRO A 266 15.53 -12.70 -10.11
CA PRO A 266 15.92 -13.85 -10.93
C PRO A 266 15.49 -15.21 -10.37
N ARG A 267 14.80 -15.24 -9.23
CA ARG A 267 14.20 -16.47 -8.66
C ARG A 267 12.86 -16.83 -9.31
N HIS A 268 12.24 -15.91 -10.02
CA HIS A 268 10.92 -16.12 -10.61
C HIS A 268 11.01 -16.34 -12.12
N ALA A 269 10.14 -17.19 -12.66
CA ALA A 269 10.10 -17.52 -14.09
C ALA A 269 9.80 -16.31 -14.99
N ASN A 270 9.15 -15.28 -14.46
CA ASN A 270 8.84 -14.03 -15.17
C ASN A 270 10.03 -13.04 -15.23
N SER A 271 11.17 -13.36 -14.62
CA SER A 271 12.30 -12.44 -14.57
C SER A 271 13.01 -12.30 -15.92
N PRO A 272 13.31 -11.07 -16.39
CA PRO A 272 14.08 -10.84 -17.61
C PRO A 272 15.54 -11.28 -17.48
N VAL A 273 16.03 -11.54 -16.26
CA VAL A 273 17.41 -11.95 -15.96
C VAL A 273 17.45 -13.34 -15.34
N SER A 274 16.47 -14.17 -15.71
CA SER A 274 16.40 -15.56 -15.25
C SER A 274 17.68 -16.30 -15.64
N GLY A 275 18.60 -16.42 -14.67
CA GLY A 275 19.65 -17.42 -14.71
C GLY A 275 19.04 -18.69 -14.12
N HIS A 276 19.06 -19.78 -14.88
CA HIS A 276 18.53 -21.08 -14.49
C HIS A 276 18.61 -21.33 -12.97
N PRO A 277 17.47 -21.43 -12.27
CA PRO A 277 17.47 -21.75 -10.86
C PRO A 277 18.00 -23.19 -10.68
N PRO A 278 18.75 -23.47 -9.59
CA PRO A 278 19.07 -24.84 -9.23
C PRO A 278 17.76 -25.62 -9.07
N MET A 279 17.73 -26.86 -9.54
CA MET A 279 16.56 -27.68 -9.93
C MET A 279 15.42 -27.91 -8.89
N MET A 280 15.28 -27.14 -7.80
CA MET A 280 14.38 -27.47 -6.68
C MET A 280 13.60 -26.27 -6.07
N THR A 281 13.51 -25.11 -6.72
CA THR A 281 12.73 -23.96 -6.21
C THR A 281 11.44 -23.71 -6.99
N ASP A 282 10.35 -23.37 -6.27
CA ASP A 282 9.09 -22.89 -6.85
C ASP A 282 9.35 -21.55 -7.55
N ASN A 283 9.48 -21.58 -8.89
CA ASN A 283 9.77 -20.39 -9.71
C ASN A 283 8.49 -19.60 -10.04
N ALA A 284 7.39 -19.84 -9.32
CA ALA A 284 6.16 -19.11 -9.52
C ALA A 284 6.38 -17.59 -9.41
N PRO A 285 5.64 -16.78 -10.17
CA PRO A 285 5.69 -15.33 -10.05
C PRO A 285 5.27 -14.92 -8.63
N ALA A 286 5.87 -13.85 -8.12
CA ALA A 286 5.54 -13.29 -6.82
C ALA A 286 5.28 -11.78 -6.91
N ALA A 287 4.40 -11.24 -6.07
CA ALA A 287 4.25 -9.79 -5.95
C ALA A 287 5.47 -9.16 -5.28
N ALA A 288 5.90 -8.00 -5.76
CA ALA A 288 6.90 -7.21 -5.09
C ALA A 288 6.30 -6.56 -3.84
N THR A 289 7.02 -6.65 -2.73
CA THR A 289 6.61 -6.12 -1.42
C THR A 289 7.56 -5.07 -0.89
N HIS A 290 8.70 -4.89 -1.57
CA HIS A 290 9.73 -3.93 -1.20
C HIS A 290 10.12 -3.08 -2.41
N ALA A 291 10.27 -1.78 -2.17
CA ALA A 291 10.97 -0.88 -3.07
C ALA A 291 12.39 -0.68 -2.54
N VAL A 292 13.39 -1.21 -3.25
CA VAL A 292 14.82 -1.03 -2.89
C VAL A 292 15.51 -0.14 -3.92
N GLY A 293 16.63 0.49 -3.54
CA GLY A 293 17.43 1.29 -4.48
C GLY A 293 18.31 0.41 -5.37
N GLY A 294 19.40 0.98 -5.91
CA GLY A 294 20.48 0.17 -6.49
C GLY A 294 21.18 -0.70 -5.45
N CYS A 295 21.88 -1.75 -5.88
CA CYS A 295 22.71 -2.57 -5.00
C CYS A 295 23.77 -1.71 -4.29
N ASP A 296 24.00 -1.93 -3.00
CA ASP A 296 24.92 -1.12 -2.19
C ASP A 296 26.39 -1.21 -2.67
N SER A 297 26.79 -2.32 -3.28
CA SER A 297 28.16 -2.49 -3.81
C SER A 297 28.37 -1.90 -5.21
N CYS A 298 27.49 -2.20 -6.18
CA CYS A 298 27.69 -1.83 -7.59
C CYS A 298 26.75 -0.73 -8.10
N GLY A 299 25.79 -0.27 -7.29
CA GLY A 299 24.77 0.73 -7.66
C GLY A 299 23.71 0.23 -8.63
N LYS A 300 23.81 -1.00 -9.15
CA LYS A 300 22.94 -1.55 -10.20
C LYS A 300 22.00 -2.64 -9.66
N ALA A 301 21.02 -3.03 -10.48
CA ALA A 301 20.22 -4.23 -10.29
C ALA A 301 20.24 -5.06 -11.58
N PRO A 302 20.22 -6.40 -11.51
CA PRO A 302 20.29 -7.23 -12.72
C PRO A 302 19.17 -6.89 -13.69
N GLU A 303 17.94 -6.78 -13.20
CA GLU A 303 16.73 -6.44 -13.96
C GLU A 303 16.63 -4.95 -14.36
N GLY A 304 17.62 -4.13 -14.00
CA GLY A 304 17.59 -2.69 -14.18
C GLY A 304 16.86 -1.94 -13.05
N LEU A 305 17.04 -0.63 -13.01
CA LEU A 305 16.31 0.24 -12.10
C LEU A 305 15.10 0.81 -12.83
N ILE A 306 13.95 0.81 -12.16
CA ILE A 306 12.76 1.50 -12.64
C ILE A 306 12.97 3.00 -12.44
N THR A 307 12.92 3.73 -13.54
CA THR A 307 12.89 5.19 -13.57
C THR A 307 11.64 5.66 -14.31
N GLN A 308 11.22 6.90 -14.09
CA GLN A 308 10.02 7.46 -14.71
C GLN A 308 10.10 7.51 -16.25
N GLU A 309 11.31 7.59 -16.81
CA GLU A 309 11.53 7.78 -18.24
C GLU A 309 11.88 6.48 -18.98
N SER A 310 12.43 5.49 -18.29
CA SER A 310 12.93 4.26 -18.92
C SER A 310 11.88 3.18 -19.13
N CYS A 311 10.74 3.24 -18.42
CA CYS A 311 9.77 2.15 -18.37
C CYS A 311 8.45 2.53 -19.05
N SER A 312 7.81 1.53 -19.69
CA SER A 312 6.45 1.69 -20.19
C SER A 312 5.50 1.97 -19.03
N PRO A 313 4.53 2.90 -19.17
CA PRO A 313 3.52 3.15 -18.13
C PRO A 313 2.73 1.92 -17.70
N LEU A 314 2.66 0.87 -18.53
CA LEU A 314 1.95 -0.38 -18.21
C LEU A 314 2.74 -1.30 -17.27
N ASP A 315 4.05 -1.09 -17.14
CA ASP A 315 4.92 -1.85 -16.24
C ASP A 315 5.17 -1.12 -14.91
N LEU A 316 4.63 0.09 -14.76
CA LEU A 316 4.73 0.91 -13.56
C LEU A 316 3.53 0.67 -12.63
N PRO A 317 3.72 0.82 -11.31
CA PRO A 317 2.62 0.71 -10.35
C PRO A 317 1.65 1.87 -10.55
N LEU A 318 0.35 1.58 -10.50
CA LEU A 318 -0.65 2.64 -10.35
C LEU A 318 -0.49 3.31 -8.99
N LEU A 319 -0.65 4.63 -8.99
CA LEU A 319 -0.43 5.51 -7.87
C LEU A 319 -1.76 5.98 -7.28
N ASN A 320 -1.80 6.15 -5.96
CA ASN A 320 -2.92 6.77 -5.29
C ASN A 320 -2.64 8.28 -5.15
N PRO A 321 -3.61 9.17 -5.39
CA PRO A 321 -5.01 8.91 -5.73
C PRO A 321 -5.26 8.61 -7.21
N VAL A 322 -6.44 8.07 -7.54
CA VAL A 322 -6.87 7.86 -8.94
C VAL A 322 -6.89 9.22 -9.68
N PRO A 323 -6.29 9.34 -10.88
CA PRO A 323 -6.26 10.60 -11.60
C PRO A 323 -7.66 11.17 -11.90
N ILE A 324 -7.89 12.39 -11.43
CA ILE A 324 -9.17 13.10 -11.61
C ILE A 324 -9.19 13.87 -12.94
N MET A 325 -8.05 14.48 -13.31
CA MET A 325 -7.93 15.36 -14.48
C MET A 325 -7.57 14.63 -15.79
N ALA A 326 -7.26 13.33 -15.73
CA ALA A 326 -6.86 12.53 -16.88
C ALA A 326 -7.33 11.08 -16.72
N SER A 327 -7.47 10.37 -17.86
CA SER A 327 -7.87 8.95 -17.89
C SER A 327 -6.84 8.12 -18.65
N SER A 328 -5.55 8.46 -18.49
CA SER A 328 -4.44 7.77 -19.14
C SER A 328 -3.62 7.00 -18.11
N VAL A 329 -3.08 5.84 -18.50
CA VAL A 329 -2.19 5.05 -17.65
C VAL A 329 -0.97 5.88 -17.23
N ARG A 330 -0.42 6.69 -18.14
CA ARG A 330 0.70 7.58 -17.84
C ARG A 330 0.38 8.54 -16.69
N ALA A 331 -0.81 9.14 -16.65
CA ALA A 331 -1.20 10.00 -15.54
C ALA A 331 -1.40 9.20 -14.24
N ALA A 332 -1.80 7.93 -14.34
CA ALA A 332 -2.02 7.04 -13.21
C ALA A 332 -0.74 6.43 -12.63
N THR A 333 0.38 6.48 -13.36
CA THR A 333 1.68 5.95 -12.92
C THR A 333 2.75 7.02 -12.75
N CYS A 334 2.43 8.28 -13.06
CA CYS A 334 3.35 9.40 -12.94
C CYS A 334 3.29 10.00 -11.53
N PRO A 335 4.41 10.02 -10.79
CA PRO A 335 4.44 10.65 -9.48
C PRO A 335 4.28 12.17 -9.59
N SER A 336 3.82 12.80 -8.51
CA SER A 336 3.59 14.27 -8.45
C SER A 336 4.88 15.09 -8.44
N GLN A 337 5.98 14.51 -7.98
CA GLN A 337 7.34 15.05 -8.00
C GLN A 337 8.27 14.02 -8.66
N PRO A 338 9.46 14.42 -9.14
CA PRO A 338 10.43 13.46 -9.66
C PRO A 338 10.81 12.46 -8.57
N GLY A 339 10.36 11.22 -8.76
CA GLY A 339 10.58 10.11 -7.85
C GLY A 339 12.01 9.59 -7.88
N GLN A 340 12.45 8.93 -6.81
CA GLN A 340 13.72 8.22 -6.85
C GLN A 340 13.55 6.88 -7.57
N SER A 341 14.55 6.50 -8.36
CA SER A 341 14.58 5.18 -9.02
C SER A 341 14.48 4.05 -8.00
N PHE A 342 13.78 2.97 -8.31
CA PHE A 342 13.64 1.82 -7.41
C PHE A 342 13.70 0.50 -8.17
N VAL A 343 13.79 -0.59 -7.41
CA VAL A 343 13.82 -1.97 -7.89
C VAL A 343 12.75 -2.74 -7.11
N PRO A 344 11.73 -3.30 -7.78
CA PRO A 344 10.65 -4.02 -7.11
C PRO A 344 11.07 -5.46 -6.79
N ARG A 345 11.12 -5.81 -5.50
CA ARG A 345 11.46 -7.17 -5.03
C ARG A 345 10.45 -7.73 -4.04
N CYS A 346 10.22 -9.04 -4.11
CA CYS A 346 9.51 -9.78 -3.06
C CYS A 346 10.43 -10.09 -1.88
N GLY A 347 9.85 -10.51 -0.76
CA GLY A 347 10.61 -10.91 0.43
C GLY A 347 11.58 -12.05 0.13
N ASP A 348 11.16 -13.03 -0.68
CA ASP A 348 11.96 -14.23 -0.98
C ASP A 348 13.22 -13.89 -1.78
N CYS A 349 13.15 -12.95 -2.70
CA CYS A 349 14.31 -12.46 -3.45
C CYS A 349 15.31 -11.68 -2.58
N LEU A 350 14.84 -11.11 -1.47
CA LEU A 350 15.66 -10.30 -0.56
C LEU A 350 16.19 -11.09 0.64
N ILE A 351 15.85 -12.38 0.77
CA ILE A 351 16.33 -13.24 1.85
C ILE A 351 17.87 -13.14 1.93
N GLU A 352 18.35 -12.76 3.11
CA GLU A 352 19.78 -12.63 3.48
C GLU A 352 20.55 -11.53 2.77
N ARG A 353 19.88 -10.76 1.92
CA ARG A 353 20.51 -9.79 1.02
C ARG A 353 19.99 -8.38 1.23
N TYR A 354 19.22 -8.16 2.27
CA TYR A 354 18.57 -6.90 2.58
C TYR A 354 18.67 -6.58 4.07
N CYS A 355 19.05 -5.35 4.38
CA CYS A 355 19.08 -4.83 5.74
C CYS A 355 17.76 -4.14 6.08
N ALA A 356 17.06 -4.63 7.11
CA ALA A 356 15.80 -4.03 7.55
C ALA A 356 15.95 -2.61 8.11
N CYS A 357 17.08 -2.29 8.74
CA CYS A 357 17.33 -1.00 9.38
C CYS A 357 17.71 0.13 8.42
N CYS A 358 18.53 -0.12 7.39
CA CYS A 358 18.99 0.93 6.46
C CYS A 358 18.48 0.75 5.03
N HIS A 359 17.66 -0.28 4.78
CA HIS A 359 17.06 -0.61 3.49
C HIS A 359 18.05 -0.88 2.34
N LYS A 360 19.35 -0.97 2.66
CA LYS A 360 20.39 -1.41 1.72
C LYS A 360 20.18 -2.86 1.35
N TRP A 361 20.51 -3.19 0.11
CA TRP A 361 20.47 -4.56 -0.39
C TRP A 361 21.64 -4.83 -1.32
N TRP A 362 21.92 -6.11 -1.57
CA TRP A 362 23.02 -6.56 -2.44
C TRP A 362 22.50 -7.46 -3.56
N CYS A 363 22.90 -7.21 -4.82
CA CYS A 363 22.55 -8.03 -5.98
C CYS A 363 23.23 -9.41 -5.95
N GLU A 364 22.79 -10.33 -6.82
CA GLU A 364 23.15 -11.75 -6.82
C GLU A 364 24.66 -11.91 -7.04
N THR A 365 25.22 -11.06 -7.89
CA THR A 365 26.65 -11.00 -8.20
C THR A 365 27.48 -10.40 -7.06
N CYS A 366 26.94 -9.41 -6.34
CA CYS A 366 27.65 -8.74 -5.24
C CYS A 366 27.53 -9.47 -3.90
N HIS A 367 26.58 -10.40 -3.81
CA HIS A 367 26.32 -11.25 -2.66
C HIS A 367 26.63 -12.71 -3.00
N LEU A 368 27.91 -13.00 -3.27
CA LEU A 368 28.39 -14.37 -3.39
C LEU A 368 28.17 -15.09 -2.06
N LEU A 369 27.36 -16.15 -2.11
CA LEU A 369 27.19 -17.08 -1.00
C LEU A 369 28.41 -18.02 -0.95
N PRO A 370 28.89 -18.41 0.25
CA PRO A 370 30.02 -19.32 0.41
C PRO A 370 29.83 -20.74 -0.17
N ASP A 371 28.63 -21.09 -0.67
CA ASP A 371 28.27 -22.48 -0.97
C ASP A 371 28.05 -22.78 -2.47
N ARG A 372 28.48 -21.88 -3.37
CA ARG A 372 28.18 -22.02 -4.82
C ARG A 372 29.40 -22.15 -5.73
N GLU A 373 30.60 -22.28 -5.18
CA GLU A 373 31.84 -22.57 -5.93
C GLU A 373 32.26 -24.05 -5.92
N GLN A 374 31.43 -24.99 -5.43
CA GLN A 374 31.67 -26.43 -5.59
C GLN A 374 30.68 -27.11 -6.56
N GLY A 375 30.15 -26.38 -7.53
CA GLY A 375 29.21 -26.89 -8.54
C GLY A 375 29.82 -27.32 -9.87
N PHE A 376 31.10 -27.07 -10.12
CA PHE A 376 31.76 -27.43 -11.39
C PHE A 376 33.23 -27.73 -11.18
N ALA A 377 33.55 -28.96 -10.75
CA ALA A 377 34.76 -29.72 -11.12
C ALA A 377 35.07 -30.83 -10.09
N PHE A 378 34.23 -31.87 -9.99
CA PHE A 378 34.70 -33.19 -9.53
C PHE A 378 33.85 -34.28 -10.17
N ASN A 379 34.09 -34.54 -11.46
CA ASN A 379 33.98 -35.91 -11.96
C ASN A 379 35.21 -36.66 -11.41
N ASN A 380 35.17 -37.04 -10.13
CA ASN A 380 36.05 -38.07 -9.63
C ASN A 380 35.19 -39.29 -9.33
N PHE A 381 35.15 -40.18 -10.31
CA PHE A 381 34.66 -41.54 -10.18
C PHE A 381 35.53 -42.23 -9.12
N ILE A 382 35.00 -42.37 -7.90
CA ILE A 382 35.62 -43.23 -6.88
C ILE A 382 35.07 -44.63 -7.15
N VAL A 383 35.87 -45.46 -7.83
CA VAL A 383 35.77 -46.91 -7.66
C VAL A 383 36.19 -47.19 -6.23
N VAL A 384 35.25 -47.67 -5.42
CA VAL A 384 35.56 -48.21 -4.10
C VAL A 384 35.99 -49.65 -4.36
N ASP A 385 37.30 -49.92 -4.32
CA ASP A 385 37.76 -51.26 -3.97
C ASP A 385 37.69 -51.36 -2.44
N GLU A 386 36.99 -52.39 -1.98
CA GLU A 386 36.91 -52.77 -0.58
C GLU A 386 38.28 -53.30 -0.14
N GLU A 387 39.03 -52.51 0.62
CA GLU A 387 39.79 -52.92 1.81
C GLU A 387 40.71 -51.76 2.28
N ASP A 388 40.92 -51.70 3.59
CA ASP A 388 41.88 -50.86 4.34
C ASP A 388 41.47 -49.44 4.80
N GLY A 389 41.16 -49.36 6.10
CA GLY A 389 42.01 -48.58 7.01
C GLY A 389 41.46 -47.24 7.51
N VAL A 390 40.97 -47.26 8.75
CA VAL A 390 40.37 -46.17 9.55
C VAL A 390 41.37 -45.04 9.96
N ALA A 391 42.40 -44.76 9.16
CA ALA A 391 43.49 -43.85 9.53
C ALA A 391 43.47 -42.47 8.83
N ASN A 392 42.59 -42.22 7.86
CA ASN A 392 42.66 -41.00 7.04
C ASN A 392 41.68 -39.87 7.43
N PHE A 393 40.83 -40.07 8.45
CA PHE A 393 39.83 -39.05 8.84
C PHE A 393 40.41 -37.93 9.73
N ALA A 394 41.47 -38.22 10.49
CA ALA A 394 42.09 -37.24 11.38
C ALA A 394 42.96 -36.21 10.63
N GLN A 395 43.50 -36.57 9.46
CA GLN A 395 44.40 -35.68 8.71
C GLN A 395 43.66 -34.65 7.86
N MET A 396 42.35 -34.81 7.66
CA MET A 396 41.50 -33.89 6.89
C MET A 396 40.93 -32.72 7.73
N LEU A 397 40.97 -32.82 9.07
CA LEU A 397 40.47 -31.78 10.00
C LEU A 397 41.49 -30.67 10.30
N HIS A 398 42.76 -30.81 9.89
CA HIS A 398 43.83 -29.85 10.22
C HIS A 398 44.27 -28.93 9.06
N LEU A 399 43.64 -29.04 7.87
CA LEU A 399 43.97 -28.20 6.70
C LEU A 399 42.86 -27.19 6.34
N GLN A 400 41.81 -27.05 7.15
CA GLN A 400 40.69 -26.13 6.91
C GLN A 400 40.85 -24.72 7.52
N ASP A 401 42.05 -24.30 7.92
CA ASP A 401 42.27 -22.94 8.47
C ASP A 401 42.61 -21.87 7.41
N GLY A 402 42.45 -22.17 6.12
CA GLY A 402 42.85 -21.27 5.02
C GLY A 402 41.73 -20.78 4.10
N THR A 403 40.47 -21.16 4.29
CA THR A 403 39.39 -20.70 3.40
C THR A 403 38.88 -19.32 3.85
N PRO A 404 38.83 -18.29 2.97
CA PRO A 404 38.28 -17.00 3.33
C PRO A 404 36.79 -17.19 3.64
N LYS A 405 36.43 -17.14 4.93
CA LYS A 405 35.04 -17.14 5.38
C LYS A 405 34.34 -15.94 4.76
N ILE A 406 33.67 -16.13 3.62
CA ILE A 406 32.87 -15.09 2.97
C ILE A 406 31.73 -14.74 3.93
N LYS A 407 31.86 -13.59 4.59
CA LYS A 407 30.95 -13.14 5.64
C LYS A 407 29.57 -12.85 5.02
N SER A 408 28.53 -13.50 5.54
CA SER A 408 27.15 -13.09 5.27
C SER A 408 27.01 -11.59 5.54
N ARG A 409 26.56 -10.83 4.54
CA ARG A 409 26.48 -9.36 4.64
C ARG A 409 25.39 -8.90 5.61
N VAL A 410 24.45 -9.79 5.93
CA VAL A 410 23.30 -9.52 6.80
C VAL A 410 23.11 -10.68 7.77
N SER A 411 22.96 -10.38 9.06
CA SER A 411 22.65 -11.38 10.09
C SER A 411 21.49 -10.94 10.98
N LYS A 412 20.89 -11.90 11.69
CA LYS A 412 19.79 -11.60 12.62
C LYS A 412 20.35 -10.75 13.77
N SER A 413 19.75 -9.59 14.00
CA SER A 413 20.20 -8.63 15.00
C SER A 413 19.48 -8.80 16.33
N CYS A 414 18.16 -8.59 16.33
CA CYS A 414 17.27 -8.92 17.44
C CYS A 414 15.94 -9.45 16.88
N TRP A 415 15.07 -9.98 17.75
CA TRP A 415 13.78 -10.55 17.33
C TRP A 415 12.89 -9.54 16.61
N GLU A 416 12.87 -8.30 17.06
CA GLU A 416 12.05 -7.22 16.48
C GLU A 416 12.76 -6.49 15.33
N CYS A 417 14.08 -6.35 15.42
CA CYS A 417 14.93 -5.66 14.45
C CYS A 417 15.08 -6.41 13.12
N GLY A 418 14.88 -7.74 13.14
CA GLY A 418 15.09 -8.61 11.98
C GLY A 418 16.56 -8.74 11.54
N LYS A 419 16.76 -9.00 10.24
CA LYS A 419 18.06 -9.17 9.59
C LYS A 419 18.67 -7.80 9.24
N ASN A 420 19.88 -7.53 9.72
CA ASN A 420 20.58 -6.26 9.55
C ASN A 420 22.02 -6.44 9.09
N CYS A 421 22.56 -5.44 8.39
CA CYS A 421 23.95 -5.43 8.00
C CYS A 421 24.87 -5.21 9.21
N GLU A 422 26.13 -5.59 9.08
CA GLU A 422 27.11 -5.53 10.17
C GLU A 422 27.22 -4.11 10.79
N THR A 423 27.12 -3.06 9.97
CA THR A 423 27.19 -1.67 10.46
C THR A 423 25.97 -1.30 11.32
N CYS A 424 24.76 -1.73 10.93
CA CYS A 424 23.55 -1.52 11.72
C CYS A 424 23.56 -2.37 13.00
N ILE A 425 24.07 -3.61 12.93
CA ILE A 425 24.23 -4.46 14.12
C ILE A 425 25.20 -3.83 15.12
N LYS A 426 26.37 -3.37 14.66
CA LYS A 426 27.34 -2.66 15.51
C LYS A 426 26.77 -1.38 16.12
N LYS A 427 25.78 -0.74 15.49
CA LYS A 427 25.12 0.44 16.07
C LYS A 427 24.09 0.06 17.14
N THR A 428 23.42 -1.07 17.00
CA THR A 428 22.18 -1.40 17.75
C THR A 428 22.35 -2.50 18.79
N GLN A 429 23.21 -3.48 18.55
CA GLN A 429 23.48 -4.58 19.48
C GLN A 429 24.65 -4.23 20.40
N ARG A 430 24.48 -4.48 21.69
CA ARG A 430 25.47 -4.30 22.74
C ARG A 430 25.55 -5.54 23.61
N VAL A 431 26.62 -5.67 24.38
CA VAL A 431 26.79 -6.73 25.37
C VAL A 431 26.85 -6.08 26.75
N CYS A 432 26.03 -6.57 27.68
CA CYS A 432 25.91 -5.96 29.00
C CYS A 432 27.15 -6.25 29.82
N LYS A 433 27.82 -5.22 30.36
CA LYS A 433 29.03 -5.40 31.20
C LYS A 433 28.76 -6.18 32.49
N LYS A 434 27.50 -6.24 32.96
CA LYS A 434 27.12 -6.89 34.23
C LYS A 434 26.72 -8.36 34.08
N CYS A 435 25.91 -8.69 33.07
CA CYS A 435 25.40 -10.05 32.85
C CYS A 435 25.96 -10.73 31.61
N CYS A 436 26.80 -10.04 30.83
CA CYS A 436 27.39 -10.51 29.57
C CYS A 436 26.36 -10.91 28.49
N ALA A 437 25.08 -10.62 28.69
CA ALA A 437 24.04 -10.90 27.71
C ALA A 437 24.02 -9.84 26.61
N GLY A 438 23.77 -10.27 25.37
CA GLY A 438 23.51 -9.38 24.24
C GLY A 438 22.14 -8.71 24.37
N TYR A 439 22.04 -7.42 24.04
CA TYR A 439 20.79 -6.68 24.03
C TYR A 439 20.77 -5.63 22.91
N CYS A 440 19.55 -5.31 22.46
CA CYS A 440 19.32 -4.26 21.47
C CYS A 440 18.99 -2.94 22.18
N ILE A 441 19.69 -1.85 21.86
CA ILE A 441 19.41 -0.53 22.44
C ILE A 441 18.12 0.11 21.90
N ILE A 442 17.57 -0.39 20.79
CA ILE A 442 16.33 0.15 20.19
C ILE A 442 15.10 -0.40 20.92
N HIS A 443 15.04 -1.72 21.11
CA HIS A 443 13.85 -2.39 21.64
C HIS A 443 13.92 -2.69 23.13
N ASN A 444 15.09 -2.54 23.75
CA ASN A 444 15.24 -2.73 25.18
C ASN A 444 15.13 -1.38 25.91
N GLU A 445 13.89 -0.95 26.17
CA GLU A 445 13.57 0.34 26.76
C GLU A 445 14.27 0.52 28.12
N GLY A 446 15.00 1.62 28.29
CA GLY A 446 15.76 1.89 29.51
C GLY A 446 17.12 1.19 29.61
N SER A 447 17.60 0.57 28.52
CA SER A 447 19.00 0.14 28.39
C SER A 447 19.93 1.33 28.10
N SER A 448 21.22 1.17 28.40
CA SER A 448 22.29 2.14 28.11
C SER A 448 23.28 1.52 27.12
N PRO A 449 24.33 2.23 26.65
CA PRO A 449 25.35 1.61 25.80
C PRO A 449 26.12 0.46 26.49
N ASP A 450 26.14 0.44 27.82
CA ASP A 450 26.96 -0.47 28.62
C ASP A 450 26.18 -1.52 29.41
N PHE A 451 24.89 -1.27 29.68
CA PHE A 451 24.06 -2.13 30.55
C PHE A 451 22.66 -2.35 29.95
N CYS A 452 22.15 -3.57 30.07
CA CYS A 452 20.76 -3.89 29.71
C CYS A 452 19.76 -3.30 30.71
N ASP A 453 18.52 -3.12 30.26
CA ASP A 453 17.36 -2.66 31.03
C ASP A 453 17.21 -3.36 32.39
N TRP A 454 17.40 -4.67 32.45
CA TRP A 454 17.23 -5.50 33.63
C TRP A 454 18.32 -5.21 34.66
N CYS A 455 19.55 -5.05 34.20
CA CYS A 455 20.69 -4.73 35.05
C CYS A 455 20.63 -3.30 35.60
N ILE A 456 20.10 -2.35 34.81
CA ILE A 456 19.88 -0.96 35.24
C ILE A 456 18.73 -0.87 36.23
N SER A 457 17.61 -1.57 35.96
CA SER A 457 16.43 -1.56 36.83
C SER A 457 16.69 -2.18 38.19
N ARG A 458 17.50 -3.25 38.26
CA ARG A 458 18.02 -3.81 39.52
C ARG A 458 19.16 -2.98 40.14
N GLY A 459 19.69 -2.00 39.41
CA GLY A 459 20.80 -1.13 39.79
C GLY A 459 20.38 0.14 40.55
N ARG A 460 19.09 0.41 40.77
CA ARG A 460 18.61 1.48 41.69
C ARG A 460 18.83 1.14 43.18
N GLY A 461 19.94 0.47 43.48
CA GLY A 461 20.51 0.25 44.82
C GLY A 461 21.90 0.89 44.96
N LEU A 462 22.29 1.80 44.07
CA LEU A 462 23.48 2.63 44.26
C LEU A 462 23.18 3.67 45.35
N GLY A 463 23.36 3.28 46.62
CA GLY A 463 23.17 4.20 47.74
C GLY A 463 23.05 3.56 49.12
N ARG A 464 23.89 2.57 49.48
CA ARG A 464 24.28 2.37 50.88
C ARG A 464 25.78 2.19 50.94
N GLN A 465 26.49 3.32 50.97
CA GLN A 465 27.80 3.34 51.61
C GLN A 465 27.52 3.26 53.11
N ASP A 466 27.84 2.11 53.72
CA ASP A 466 27.80 1.98 55.18
C ASP A 466 28.86 2.91 55.79
N PRO A 467 28.50 3.86 56.67
CA PRO A 467 29.51 4.54 57.47
C PRO A 467 29.94 3.62 58.61
N LYS A 468 31.26 3.57 58.84
CA LYS A 468 31.92 2.84 59.94
C LYS A 468 31.23 3.08 61.29
N PRO A 469 31.18 2.08 62.20
CA PRO A 469 30.40 2.19 63.42
C PRO A 469 31.13 3.06 64.46
N ALA A 470 30.56 4.23 64.76
CA ALA A 470 30.86 4.97 65.98
C ALA A 470 29.83 4.59 67.06
N ARG A 471 30.37 4.13 68.20
CA ARG A 471 29.66 3.67 69.39
C ARG A 471 29.12 4.86 70.19
N MET A 472 27.80 4.92 70.47
CA MET A 472 27.25 5.18 71.82
C MET A 472 25.73 5.41 71.86
N LYS A 473 25.09 4.59 72.71
CA LYS A 473 24.04 4.85 73.71
C LYS A 473 22.64 5.34 73.29
N LEU A 474 21.70 4.41 73.49
CA LEU A 474 20.26 4.58 73.72
C LEU A 474 19.95 5.50 74.92
N VAL A 475 18.91 6.34 74.80
CA VAL A 475 17.88 6.64 75.83
C VAL A 475 16.56 7.04 75.09
N PRO A 476 15.37 6.75 75.65
CA PRO A 476 14.17 6.37 74.89
C PRO A 476 12.98 7.36 75.03
N SER A 477 11.79 6.87 74.66
CA SER A 477 10.43 7.37 74.94
C SER A 477 9.89 8.35 73.88
N ARG A 478 8.62 8.33 73.46
CA ARG A 478 7.36 7.65 73.84
C ARG A 478 6.34 8.06 72.74
N ILE A 479 5.16 7.40 72.71
CA ILE A 479 3.81 7.89 72.33
C ILE A 479 3.04 6.84 71.49
N PRO A 480 1.74 6.62 71.79
CA PRO A 480 1.24 5.30 72.13
C PRO A 480 0.23 4.70 71.14
N ALA A 481 0.00 3.41 71.33
CA ALA A 481 -1.12 2.66 70.80
C ALA A 481 -2.40 3.03 71.55
N ASP A 482 -3.40 3.49 70.82
CA ASP A 482 -4.81 3.20 71.08
C ASP A 482 -5.65 3.62 69.87
N LEU A 483 -6.18 2.64 69.14
CA LEU A 483 -7.61 2.54 68.78
C LEU A 483 -7.82 1.35 67.85
N ILE A 484 -8.09 0.22 68.51
CA ILE A 484 -8.52 -1.05 67.95
C ILE A 484 -10.06 -1.04 67.79
N ARG A 485 -10.52 -1.67 66.69
CA ARG A 485 -11.88 -2.18 66.37
C ARG A 485 -12.96 -1.17 65.96
N ARG A 486 -13.44 -1.33 64.71
CA ARG A 486 -14.80 -1.87 64.44
C ARG A 486 -15.03 -2.22 62.95
N ARG A 487 -15.41 -3.49 62.74
CA ARG A 487 -16.42 -4.06 61.80
C ARG A 487 -16.45 -3.55 60.34
N MET A 488 -16.11 -4.43 59.39
CA MET A 488 -17.04 -5.31 58.62
C MET A 488 -17.94 -4.57 57.63
N ARG A 489 -17.70 -4.77 56.32
CA ARG A 489 -18.60 -5.51 55.41
C ARG A 489 -18.05 -5.54 53.98
N ASP A 490 -17.66 -6.73 53.57
CA ASP A 490 -18.00 -7.42 52.32
C ASP A 490 -18.23 -6.61 51.03
N ALA A 491 -17.36 -6.86 50.05
CA ALA A 491 -17.75 -6.94 48.65
C ALA A 491 -16.89 -8.03 47.97
N VAL A 492 -17.39 -9.26 48.05
CA VAL A 492 -16.90 -10.46 47.39
C VAL A 492 -17.63 -10.58 46.04
N THR A 493 -16.83 -10.63 44.96
CA THR A 493 -17.00 -11.39 43.70
C THR A 493 -18.30 -11.29 42.88
N ARG A 494 -18.13 -10.86 41.61
CA ARG A 494 -18.58 -11.44 40.29
C ARG A 494 -20.09 -11.75 40.09
N PRO A 495 -20.64 -11.98 38.86
CA PRO A 495 -19.96 -12.36 37.60
C PRO A 495 -20.46 -11.71 36.28
N LEU A 496 -19.67 -12.00 35.24
CA LEU A 496 -20.01 -12.32 33.83
C LEU A 496 -21.47 -12.12 33.37
N ILE A 497 -21.66 -11.19 32.44
CA ILE A 497 -22.32 -11.38 31.13
C ILE A 497 -21.44 -10.69 30.09
#